data_AF-A0A1V3P5D1-F1
#
_entry.id   AF-A0A1V3P5D1-F1
#
_cell.length_a   1.000
_cell.length_b   1.000
_cell.length_c   1.000
_cell.angle_alpha   90.00
_cell.angle_beta   90.00
_cell.angle_gamma   90.00
#
_symmetry.space_group_name_H-M   'P 1'
#
loop_
_entity.id
_entity.type
_entity.pdbx_description
1 polymer ?
#
loop_
_entity_poly.entity_id
_entity_poly.type
_entity_poly.pdbx_seq_one_letter_code
_entity_poly.pdbx_strand_id
1 'polypeptide(L)'
;MKQFNLESLLAPISDDTPSGDDLEYDADFLALERAAAPKAERAVGDTVKAAEDPEWDKVIELAEAVLGRSKDLRAAVHLTTAWMRTSGMPGWNAGLGLVRGLLEHFWDNVHPQLDAEDDNDPTSRVNSIVPLGDVQGVLRFFRTTPFVQSPRMGRFALRDLRIANGTLKTTAENSGPEASMTDIEACCMDCPEEDLVAITAAIGESLEHAKAIDRIFTDHVGSAGPDLKTLLSDIYEVKKFLDPQLARRLPQLDIAGEEDGSGNEGGSSGGSVRASSGAISGPQDVIRRIDELCDYYNKCEPSSPVPLLLRRAQRLVGRDFMDLLKDLAPGGISELRIVSGEPEES
;
A
#
# COMPACT_ATOMS: atom_id res chain seq x y z
N MET A 1 3.77 3.46 -21.29
CA MET A 1 3.85 2.52 -20.15
C MET A 1 3.96 1.10 -20.69
N LYS A 2 4.79 0.22 -20.11
CA LYS A 2 4.69 -1.23 -20.37
C LYS A 2 3.27 -1.65 -19.94
N GLN A 3 2.54 -2.30 -20.83
CA GLN A 3 1.16 -2.75 -20.56
C GLN A 3 1.23 -4.11 -19.87
N PHE A 4 0.70 -4.22 -18.65
CA PHE A 4 0.58 -5.49 -17.94
C PHE A 4 -0.69 -6.19 -18.42
N ASN A 5 -0.57 -7.35 -19.06
CA ASN A 5 -1.71 -8.03 -19.69
C ASN A 5 -2.53 -8.87 -18.67
N LEU A 6 -3.01 -8.21 -17.60
CA LEU A 6 -3.73 -8.88 -16.52
C LEU A 6 -4.99 -9.59 -16.99
N GLU A 7 -5.75 -8.97 -17.90
CA GLU A 7 -6.98 -9.56 -18.44
C GLU A 7 -6.72 -10.92 -19.08
N SER A 8 -5.71 -11.01 -19.96
CA SER A 8 -5.35 -12.28 -20.60
C SER A 8 -4.78 -13.30 -19.60
N LEU A 9 -4.00 -12.86 -18.62
CA LEU A 9 -3.40 -13.75 -17.62
C LEU A 9 -4.43 -14.28 -16.61
N LEU A 10 -5.53 -13.57 -16.41
CA LEU A 10 -6.63 -13.97 -15.53
C LEU A 10 -7.79 -14.65 -16.26
N ALA A 11 -7.79 -14.69 -17.60
CA ALA A 11 -8.76 -15.46 -18.37
C ALA A 11 -8.56 -16.97 -18.11
N PRO A 12 -9.63 -17.77 -17.93
CA PRO A 12 -9.53 -19.23 -17.83
C PRO A 12 -8.74 -19.84 -18.99
N ILE A 13 -7.96 -20.89 -18.71
CA ILE A 13 -7.19 -21.60 -19.75
C ILE A 13 -8.13 -22.32 -20.74
N SER A 14 -9.16 -22.99 -20.21
CA SER A 14 -10.24 -23.62 -20.98
C SER A 14 -11.50 -23.75 -20.11
N ASP A 15 -12.64 -24.10 -20.73
CA ASP A 15 -13.90 -24.31 -20.01
C ASP A 15 -13.84 -25.53 -19.07
N ASP A 16 -13.15 -26.59 -19.49
CA ASP A 16 -13.05 -27.85 -18.73
C ASP A 16 -11.96 -27.81 -17.64
N THR A 17 -10.85 -27.11 -17.91
CA THR A 17 -9.71 -26.95 -17.00
C THR A 17 -9.36 -25.46 -16.86
N PRO A 18 -10.13 -24.67 -16.09
CA PRO A 18 -9.94 -23.22 -15.98
C PRO A 18 -8.54 -22.81 -15.53
N SER A 19 -7.91 -23.64 -14.68
CA SER A 19 -6.54 -23.42 -14.20
C SER A 19 -5.45 -24.14 -14.99
N GLY A 20 -5.81 -24.92 -16.02
CA GLY A 20 -4.86 -25.72 -16.80
C GLY A 20 -4.14 -26.79 -15.98
N ASP A 21 -3.08 -27.34 -16.56
CA ASP A 21 -2.29 -28.45 -15.98
C ASP A 21 -1.35 -27.95 -14.87
N ASP A 22 -1.00 -28.84 -13.94
CA ASP A 22 0.14 -28.59 -13.03
C ASP A 22 1.45 -28.74 -13.82
N LEU A 23 2.25 -27.69 -13.82
CA LEU A 23 3.49 -27.61 -14.59
C LEU A 23 4.75 -27.75 -13.71
N GLU A 24 4.64 -28.23 -12.47
CA GLU A 24 5.78 -28.35 -11.53
C GLU A 24 7.04 -28.99 -12.15
N TYR A 25 6.86 -30.02 -12.99
CA TYR A 25 7.96 -30.75 -13.66
C TYR A 25 8.11 -30.41 -15.14
N ASP A 26 7.32 -29.47 -15.67
CA ASP A 26 7.38 -29.04 -17.06
C ASP A 26 8.68 -28.29 -17.34
N ALA A 27 9.23 -28.46 -18.55
CA ALA A 27 10.50 -27.86 -18.92
C ALA A 27 10.47 -26.32 -18.88
N ASP A 28 9.33 -25.69 -19.21
CA ASP A 28 9.18 -24.24 -19.20
C ASP A 28 9.15 -23.70 -17.77
N PHE A 29 8.48 -24.40 -16.85
CA PHE A 29 8.45 -24.05 -15.44
C PHE A 29 9.83 -24.19 -14.80
N LEU A 30 10.54 -25.29 -15.06
CA LEU A 30 11.92 -25.49 -14.59
C LEU A 30 12.88 -24.45 -15.18
N ALA A 31 12.64 -23.99 -16.41
CA ALA A 31 13.40 -22.91 -17.02
C ALA A 31 13.12 -21.56 -16.33
N LEU A 32 11.87 -21.28 -15.97
CA LEU A 32 11.48 -20.10 -15.20
C LEU A 32 12.20 -20.06 -13.84
N GLU A 33 12.11 -21.15 -13.07
CA GLU A 33 12.79 -21.26 -11.77
C GLU A 33 14.29 -21.02 -11.89
N ARG A 34 14.93 -21.61 -12.91
CA ARG A 34 16.37 -21.40 -13.16
C ARG A 34 16.70 -19.97 -13.57
N ALA A 35 15.84 -19.33 -14.35
CA ALA A 35 16.04 -17.96 -14.82
C ALA A 35 15.87 -16.94 -13.68
N ALA A 36 14.93 -17.18 -12.77
CA ALA A 36 14.65 -16.32 -11.63
C ALA A 36 15.63 -16.51 -10.46
N ALA A 37 16.33 -17.65 -10.40
CA ALA A 37 17.30 -17.93 -9.35
C ALA A 37 18.46 -16.90 -9.35
N PRO A 38 18.80 -16.29 -8.19
CA PRO A 38 19.94 -15.39 -8.09
C PRO A 38 21.24 -16.08 -8.51
N LYS A 39 22.01 -15.45 -9.40
CA LYS A 39 23.34 -15.96 -9.76
C LYS A 39 24.32 -15.55 -8.64
N ALA A 40 24.53 -16.46 -7.69
CA ALA A 40 25.47 -16.24 -6.59
C ALA A 40 26.89 -15.93 -7.10
N GLU A 41 27.67 -15.24 -6.25
CA GLU A 41 29.08 -14.99 -6.49
C GLU A 41 29.84 -16.31 -6.73
N ARG A 42 30.62 -16.37 -7.81
CA ARG A 42 31.41 -17.57 -8.15
C ARG A 42 32.87 -17.19 -8.31
N ALA A 43 33.73 -17.83 -7.53
CA ALA A 43 35.16 -17.83 -7.78
C ALA A 43 35.46 -18.76 -8.97
N VAL A 44 35.90 -18.18 -10.08
CA VAL A 44 36.38 -18.92 -11.26
C VAL A 44 37.87 -18.65 -11.38
N GLY A 45 38.69 -19.61 -10.93
CA GLY A 45 40.14 -19.42 -10.80
C GLY A 45 40.46 -18.29 -9.81
N ASP A 46 41.34 -17.37 -10.20
CA ASP A 46 41.71 -16.18 -9.41
C ASP A 46 40.74 -15.00 -9.56
N THR A 47 39.66 -15.16 -10.34
CA THR A 47 38.65 -14.11 -10.56
C THR A 47 37.35 -14.42 -9.81
N VAL A 48 36.91 -13.47 -9.00
CA VAL A 48 35.61 -13.49 -8.34
C VAL A 48 34.60 -12.80 -9.24
N LYS A 49 33.60 -13.55 -9.73
CA LYS A 49 32.46 -12.97 -10.46
C LYS A 49 31.41 -12.55 -9.44
N ALA A 50 31.14 -11.24 -9.38
CA ALA A 50 30.11 -10.66 -8.54
C ALA A 50 28.73 -11.29 -8.82
N ALA A 51 27.85 -11.25 -7.83
CA ALA A 51 26.48 -11.69 -8.00
C ALA A 51 25.78 -10.87 -9.10
N GLU A 52 25.14 -11.55 -10.04
CA GLU A 52 24.37 -10.94 -11.13
C GLU A 52 22.89 -11.12 -10.86
N ASP A 53 22.12 -10.03 -11.04
CA ASP A 53 20.66 -10.11 -11.02
C ASP A 53 20.16 -11.00 -12.18
N PRO A 54 19.02 -11.70 -12.00
CA PRO A 54 18.30 -12.37 -13.08
C PRO A 54 18.07 -11.50 -14.31
N GLU A 55 18.00 -12.15 -15.47
CA GLU A 55 17.59 -11.51 -16.73
C GLU A 55 16.07 -11.32 -16.70
N TRP A 56 15.61 -10.24 -16.08
CA TRP A 56 14.19 -10.05 -15.74
C TRP A 56 13.25 -10.07 -16.95
N ASP A 57 13.66 -9.56 -18.12
CA ASP A 57 12.82 -9.68 -19.32
C ASP A 57 12.65 -11.15 -19.76
N LYS A 58 13.65 -12.01 -19.52
CA LYS A 58 13.53 -13.46 -19.76
C LYS A 58 12.62 -14.13 -18.72
N VAL A 59 12.67 -13.68 -17.47
CA VAL A 59 11.75 -14.16 -16.42
C VAL A 59 10.30 -13.80 -16.77
N ILE A 60 10.05 -12.59 -17.30
CA ILE A 60 8.73 -12.19 -17.79
C ILE A 60 8.25 -13.13 -18.89
N GLU A 61 9.05 -13.32 -19.94
CA GLU A 61 8.72 -14.19 -21.08
C GLU A 61 8.34 -15.62 -20.62
N LEU A 62 9.16 -16.20 -19.75
CA LEU A 62 8.95 -17.56 -19.26
C LEU A 62 7.74 -17.66 -18.32
N ALA A 63 7.54 -16.68 -17.44
CA ALA A 63 6.40 -16.68 -16.52
C ALA A 63 5.07 -16.48 -17.26
N GLU A 64 5.02 -15.61 -18.26
CA GLU A 64 3.84 -15.42 -19.12
C GLU A 64 3.53 -16.69 -19.94
N ALA A 65 4.56 -17.38 -20.44
CA ALA A 65 4.38 -18.65 -21.14
C ALA A 65 3.79 -19.74 -20.23
N VAL A 66 4.27 -19.84 -18.99
CA VAL A 66 3.72 -20.74 -17.96
C VAL A 66 2.27 -20.35 -17.63
N LEU A 67 2.00 -19.08 -17.36
CA LEU A 67 0.67 -18.57 -16.98
C LEU A 67 -0.38 -18.66 -18.11
N GLY A 68 0.07 -18.74 -19.35
CA GLY A 68 -0.77 -19.04 -20.52
C GLY A 68 -1.20 -20.50 -20.62
N ARG A 69 -0.61 -21.40 -19.84
CA ARG A 69 -0.91 -22.84 -19.79
C ARG A 69 -1.42 -23.31 -18.43
N SER A 70 -1.06 -22.60 -17.36
CA SER A 70 -1.33 -22.98 -15.97
C SER A 70 -1.53 -21.76 -15.08
N LYS A 71 -2.62 -21.71 -14.31
CA LYS A 71 -2.84 -20.69 -13.30
C LYS A 71 -2.06 -21.08 -12.05
N ASP A 72 -0.80 -20.63 -11.99
CA ASP A 72 0.15 -21.02 -10.95
C ASP A 72 0.65 -19.80 -10.16
N LEU A 73 0.50 -19.85 -8.84
CA LEU A 73 0.89 -18.77 -7.94
C LEU A 73 2.41 -18.57 -7.87
N ARG A 74 3.20 -19.64 -8.02
CA ARG A 74 4.67 -19.58 -8.03
C ARG A 74 5.14 -18.78 -9.25
N ALA A 75 4.57 -19.07 -10.42
CA ALA A 75 4.85 -18.32 -11.65
C ALA A 75 4.39 -16.86 -11.55
N ALA A 76 3.23 -16.60 -10.94
CA ALA A 76 2.73 -15.25 -10.71
C ALA A 76 3.64 -14.42 -9.78
N VAL A 77 4.25 -15.04 -8.75
CA VAL A 77 5.20 -14.37 -7.85
C VAL A 77 6.53 -14.05 -8.56
N HIS A 78 7.01 -14.94 -9.44
CA HIS A 78 8.16 -14.63 -10.30
C HIS A 78 7.85 -13.46 -11.25
N LEU A 79 6.68 -13.47 -11.89
CA LEU A 79 6.24 -12.39 -12.77
C LEU A 79 6.09 -11.06 -12.01
N THR A 80 5.53 -11.09 -10.80
CA THR A 80 5.45 -9.93 -9.89
C THR A 80 6.81 -9.32 -9.63
N THR A 81 7.80 -10.17 -9.33
CA THR A 81 9.18 -9.73 -9.10
C THR A 81 9.76 -9.12 -10.37
N ALA A 82 9.61 -9.77 -11.51
CA ALA A 82 10.19 -9.31 -12.78
C ALA A 82 9.54 -8.01 -13.28
N TRP A 83 8.22 -7.85 -13.14
CA TRP A 83 7.52 -6.60 -13.45
C TRP A 83 7.97 -5.46 -12.52
N MET A 84 8.12 -5.70 -11.22
CA MET A 84 8.68 -4.69 -10.31
C MET A 84 10.10 -4.28 -10.72
N ARG A 85 10.96 -5.25 -11.05
CA ARG A 85 12.36 -4.97 -11.43
C ARG A 85 12.49 -4.22 -12.75
N THR A 86 11.56 -4.41 -13.68
CA THR A 86 11.59 -3.75 -14.99
C THR A 86 10.73 -2.49 -15.07
N SER A 87 9.73 -2.33 -14.20
CA SER A 87 8.70 -1.29 -14.30
C SER A 87 8.42 -0.57 -12.98
N GLY A 88 9.15 -0.85 -11.90
CA GLY A 88 9.04 -0.17 -10.62
C GLY A 88 7.74 -0.47 -9.87
N MET A 89 7.25 0.50 -9.09
CA MET A 89 6.04 0.37 -8.28
C MET A 89 4.77 0.03 -9.09
N PRO A 90 4.56 0.54 -10.32
CA PRO A 90 3.46 0.07 -11.17
C PRO A 90 3.51 -1.43 -11.49
N GLY A 91 4.71 -1.98 -11.70
CA GLY A 91 4.89 -3.42 -11.94
C GLY A 91 4.63 -4.27 -10.71
N TRP A 92 5.00 -3.75 -9.52
CA TRP A 92 4.64 -4.35 -8.24
C TRP A 92 3.12 -4.42 -8.05
N ASN A 93 2.43 -3.30 -8.29
CA ASN A 93 0.97 -3.22 -8.21
C ASN A 93 0.29 -4.24 -9.13
N ALA A 94 0.69 -4.26 -10.40
CA ALA A 94 0.15 -5.21 -11.37
C ALA A 94 0.40 -6.68 -10.94
N GLY A 95 1.59 -6.99 -10.42
CA GLY A 95 1.90 -8.33 -9.93
C GLY A 95 1.04 -8.76 -8.73
N LEU A 96 0.86 -7.88 -7.74
CA LEU A 96 -0.07 -8.14 -6.63
C LEU A 96 -1.51 -8.27 -7.11
N GLY A 97 -1.91 -7.48 -8.10
CA GLY A 97 -3.21 -7.59 -8.77
C GLY A 97 -3.39 -8.95 -9.46
N LEU A 98 -2.36 -9.47 -10.13
CA LEU A 98 -2.37 -10.81 -10.70
C LEU A 98 -2.53 -11.89 -9.63
N VAL A 99 -1.70 -11.85 -8.57
CA VAL A 99 -1.77 -12.84 -7.48
C VAL A 99 -3.15 -12.83 -6.82
N ARG A 100 -3.69 -11.63 -6.51
CA ARG A 100 -5.04 -11.48 -6.00
C ARG A 100 -6.07 -12.07 -6.95
N GLY A 101 -6.03 -11.71 -8.23
CA GLY A 101 -7.01 -12.18 -9.22
C GLY A 101 -6.97 -13.70 -9.40
N LEU A 102 -5.79 -14.32 -9.34
CA LEU A 102 -5.67 -15.78 -9.37
C LEU A 102 -6.34 -16.42 -8.15
N LEU A 103 -6.12 -15.85 -6.97
CA LEU A 103 -6.74 -16.35 -5.74
C LEU A 103 -8.25 -16.13 -5.71
N GLU A 104 -8.75 -14.97 -6.17
CA GLU A 104 -10.19 -14.67 -6.17
C GLU A 104 -10.96 -15.50 -7.19
N HIS A 105 -10.41 -15.71 -8.39
CA HIS A 105 -11.14 -16.39 -9.48
C HIS A 105 -10.91 -17.90 -9.54
N PHE A 106 -9.77 -18.38 -9.03
CA PHE A 106 -9.33 -19.77 -9.22
C PHE A 106 -8.98 -20.48 -7.91
N TRP A 107 -9.39 -19.97 -6.73
CA TRP A 107 -9.03 -20.58 -5.43
C TRP A 107 -9.08 -22.12 -5.40
N ASP A 108 -10.17 -22.68 -5.92
CA ASP A 108 -10.44 -24.12 -5.87
C ASP A 108 -9.47 -24.95 -6.71
N ASN A 109 -8.88 -24.38 -7.76
CA ASN A 109 -8.08 -25.12 -8.76
C ASN A 109 -6.76 -24.46 -9.16
N VAL A 110 -6.39 -23.32 -8.56
CA VAL A 110 -5.10 -22.66 -8.77
C VAL A 110 -3.96 -23.53 -8.25
N HIS A 111 -2.86 -23.56 -8.99
CA HIS A 111 -1.67 -24.33 -8.66
C HIS A 111 -0.73 -23.56 -7.71
N PRO A 112 -0.12 -24.23 -6.70
CA PRO A 112 -0.36 -25.62 -6.29
C PRO A 112 -1.77 -25.83 -5.73
N GLN A 113 -2.44 -26.90 -6.19
CA GLN A 113 -3.80 -27.24 -5.76
C GLN A 113 -3.82 -27.79 -4.32
N LEU A 114 -4.96 -27.63 -3.63
CA LEU A 114 -5.19 -28.32 -2.36
C LEU A 114 -5.54 -29.77 -2.67
N ASP A 115 -4.75 -30.70 -2.15
CA ASP A 115 -4.93 -32.13 -2.40
C ASP A 115 -5.87 -32.76 -1.36
N ALA A 116 -7.01 -33.28 -1.81
CA ALA A 116 -7.95 -33.97 -0.94
C ALA A 116 -7.40 -35.29 -0.37
N GLU A 117 -6.40 -35.90 -1.01
CA GLU A 117 -5.70 -37.07 -0.48
C GLU A 117 -4.76 -36.72 0.69
N ASP A 118 -4.35 -35.44 0.80
CA ASP A 118 -3.50 -34.89 1.87
C ASP A 118 -4.26 -33.89 2.77
N ASP A 119 -5.53 -34.19 3.07
CA ASP A 119 -6.41 -33.39 3.96
C ASP A 119 -6.54 -31.90 3.56
N ASN A 120 -6.37 -31.59 2.27
CA ASN A 120 -6.28 -30.23 1.75
C ASN A 120 -5.21 -29.37 2.46
N ASP A 121 -4.05 -29.96 2.75
CA ASP A 121 -2.94 -29.24 3.38
C ASP A 121 -2.54 -28.00 2.55
N PRO A 122 -2.58 -26.78 3.15
CA PRO A 122 -2.36 -25.56 2.41
C PRO A 122 -0.87 -25.18 2.28
N THR A 123 0.05 -25.96 2.84
CA THR A 123 1.46 -25.59 3.01
C THR A 123 2.12 -25.23 1.69
N SER A 124 1.94 -26.04 0.63
CA SER A 124 2.53 -25.77 -0.69
C SER A 124 2.01 -24.47 -1.29
N ARG A 125 0.70 -24.20 -1.13
CA ARG A 125 0.08 -22.96 -1.61
C ARG A 125 0.55 -21.75 -0.81
N VAL A 126 0.60 -21.86 0.51
CA VAL A 126 1.11 -20.82 1.41
C VAL A 126 2.57 -20.49 1.06
N ASN A 127 3.40 -21.52 0.87
CA ASN A 127 4.81 -21.36 0.48
C ASN A 127 5.00 -20.65 -0.86
N SER A 128 4.04 -20.74 -1.79
CA SER A 128 4.09 -19.98 -3.04
C SER A 128 4.00 -18.46 -2.83
N ILE A 129 3.37 -18.01 -1.73
CA ILE A 129 3.12 -16.59 -1.43
C ILE A 129 4.13 -16.01 -0.44
N VAL A 130 4.72 -16.84 0.42
CA VAL A 130 5.76 -16.45 1.40
C VAL A 130 6.84 -15.52 0.82
N PRO A 131 7.36 -15.72 -0.42
CA PRO A 131 8.39 -14.84 -0.97
C PRO A 131 7.99 -13.35 -1.04
N LEU A 132 6.70 -13.03 -1.20
CA LEU A 132 6.22 -11.63 -1.21
C LEU A 132 6.44 -10.92 0.13
N GLY A 133 6.49 -11.66 1.24
CA GLY A 133 6.78 -11.15 2.57
C GLY A 133 8.25 -11.26 2.99
N ASP A 134 9.11 -11.92 2.20
CA ASP A 134 10.50 -12.18 2.58
C ASP A 134 11.38 -10.93 2.41
N VAL A 135 11.85 -10.42 3.54
CA VAL A 135 12.73 -9.25 3.66
C VAL A 135 14.10 -9.41 3.01
N GLN A 136 14.55 -10.65 2.76
CA GLN A 136 15.79 -10.94 2.03
C GLN A 136 15.53 -11.29 0.55
N GLY A 137 14.31 -11.72 0.23
CA GLY A 137 13.84 -12.08 -1.10
C GLY A 137 13.13 -10.93 -1.80
N VAL A 138 11.89 -11.17 -2.25
CA VAL A 138 11.16 -10.23 -3.12
C VAL A 138 10.94 -8.87 -2.44
N LEU A 139 10.64 -8.85 -1.15
CA LEU A 139 10.36 -7.61 -0.41
C LEU A 139 11.61 -6.72 -0.28
N ARG A 140 12.82 -7.29 -0.38
CA ARG A 140 14.07 -6.51 -0.48
C ARG A 140 14.07 -5.62 -1.74
N PHE A 141 13.58 -6.14 -2.86
CA PHE A 141 13.50 -5.36 -4.09
C PHE A 141 12.47 -4.24 -3.98
N PHE A 142 11.32 -4.48 -3.33
CA PHE A 142 10.35 -3.41 -3.04
C PHE A 142 11.00 -2.29 -2.21
N ARG A 143 11.72 -2.65 -1.13
CA ARG A 143 12.40 -1.69 -0.25
C ARG A 143 13.46 -0.82 -0.93
N THR A 144 14.03 -1.30 -2.03
CA THR A 144 15.13 -0.65 -2.76
C THR A 144 14.70 -0.10 -4.12
N THR A 145 13.46 -0.32 -4.54
CA THR A 145 12.88 0.26 -5.75
C THR A 145 12.47 1.70 -5.46
N PRO A 146 12.92 2.68 -6.26
CA PRO A 146 12.52 4.07 -6.06
C PRO A 146 11.01 4.25 -6.22
N PHE A 147 10.38 4.90 -5.24
CA PHE A 147 8.99 5.36 -5.34
C PHE A 147 8.90 6.81 -5.81
N VAL A 148 10.00 7.56 -5.80
CA VAL A 148 10.05 8.92 -6.35
C VAL A 148 11.43 9.17 -6.94
N GLN A 149 11.46 9.93 -8.03
CA GLN A 149 12.69 10.31 -8.69
C GLN A 149 12.58 11.67 -9.36
N SER A 150 13.69 12.39 -9.39
CA SER A 150 13.87 13.61 -10.17
C SER A 150 15.30 13.63 -10.73
N PRO A 151 15.52 14.13 -11.97
CA PRO A 151 16.86 14.33 -12.50
C PRO A 151 17.76 15.21 -11.62
N ARG A 152 17.16 16.13 -10.86
CA ARG A 152 17.87 17.09 -9.99
C ARG A 152 18.07 16.57 -8.58
N MET A 153 17.07 15.90 -8.03
CA MET A 153 17.05 15.46 -6.61
C MET A 153 17.56 14.03 -6.41
N GLY A 154 17.62 13.22 -7.47
CA GLY A 154 18.01 11.81 -7.39
C GLY A 154 16.81 10.87 -7.32
N ARG A 155 17.01 9.69 -6.73
CA ARG A 155 16.00 8.62 -6.64
C ARG A 155 15.92 8.15 -5.20
N PHE A 156 14.70 8.01 -4.68
CA PHE A 156 14.46 7.64 -3.30
C PHE A 156 13.52 6.45 -3.21
N ALA A 157 13.90 5.46 -2.40
CA ALA A 157 13.16 4.24 -2.10
C ALA A 157 12.77 4.21 -0.61
N LEU A 158 11.98 3.19 -0.21
CA LEU A 158 11.59 3.00 1.19
C LEU A 158 12.80 2.89 2.12
N ARG A 159 13.90 2.29 1.66
CA ARG A 159 15.16 2.28 2.42
C ARG A 159 15.64 3.69 2.77
N ASP A 160 15.61 4.62 1.82
CA ASP A 160 16.07 6.00 2.03
C ASP A 160 15.14 6.74 2.98
N LEU A 161 13.82 6.52 2.87
CA LEU A 161 12.84 7.05 3.81
C LEU A 161 13.11 6.58 5.24
N ARG A 162 13.48 5.30 5.42
CA ARG A 162 13.81 4.73 6.73
C ARG A 162 15.12 5.27 7.31
N ILE A 163 16.09 5.59 6.46
CA ILE A 163 17.33 6.27 6.88
C ILE A 163 16.99 7.70 7.32
N ALA A 164 16.25 8.43 6.48
CA ALA A 164 15.85 9.82 6.72
C ALA A 164 15.00 10.00 8.00
N ASN A 165 14.14 9.03 8.33
CA ASN A 165 13.31 9.06 9.54
C ASN A 165 13.97 8.40 10.77
N GLY A 166 15.19 7.89 10.64
CA GLY A 166 15.97 7.31 11.73
C GLY A 166 15.57 5.89 12.15
N THR A 167 14.65 5.22 11.46
CA THR A 167 14.26 3.83 11.74
C THR A 167 15.28 2.81 11.22
N LEU A 168 16.10 3.18 10.23
CA LEU A 168 17.21 2.39 9.73
C LEU A 168 18.54 3.15 9.94
N LYS A 169 19.45 2.54 10.69
CA LYS A 169 20.80 3.09 10.93
C LYS A 169 21.79 2.54 9.91
N THR A 170 22.54 3.43 9.29
CA THR A 170 23.67 3.16 8.40
C THR A 170 24.98 3.18 9.21
N THR A 171 25.92 2.29 8.89
CA THR A 171 27.28 2.39 9.44
C THR A 171 28.07 3.40 8.61
N ALA A 172 28.65 4.40 9.30
CA ALA A 172 29.25 5.60 8.71
C ALA A 172 30.44 5.34 7.75
N GLU A 173 30.98 4.12 7.70
CA GLU A 173 32.22 3.82 6.96
C GLU A 173 32.04 3.58 5.45
N ASN A 174 30.81 3.40 4.95
CA ASN A 174 30.58 2.99 3.55
C ASN A 174 29.44 3.72 2.80
N SER A 175 28.92 4.83 3.31
CA SER A 175 27.74 5.48 2.71
C SER A 175 28.07 6.91 2.27
N GLY A 176 27.66 7.28 1.05
CA GLY A 176 27.65 8.66 0.60
C GLY A 176 26.70 9.54 1.44
N PRO A 177 26.40 10.78 1.02
CA PRO A 177 25.50 11.65 1.77
C PRO A 177 24.14 10.96 1.98
N GLU A 178 23.74 10.85 3.25
CA GLU A 178 22.46 10.26 3.64
C GLU A 178 21.31 11.16 3.20
N ALA A 179 20.26 10.57 2.62
CA ALA A 179 19.06 11.31 2.25
C ALA A 179 18.39 11.88 3.51
N SER A 180 18.10 13.18 3.52
CA SER A 180 17.27 13.79 4.56
C SER A 180 15.79 13.72 4.19
N MET A 181 14.91 13.87 5.19
CA MET A 181 13.46 13.94 4.95
C MET A 181 13.11 15.09 3.98
N THR A 182 13.81 16.21 4.12
CA THR A 182 13.65 17.39 3.25
C THR A 182 14.02 17.10 1.79
N ASP A 183 15.04 16.27 1.54
CA ASP A 183 15.44 15.91 0.18
C ASP A 183 14.37 15.07 -0.52
N ILE A 184 13.80 14.08 0.19
CA ILE A 184 12.75 13.20 -0.33
C ILE A 184 11.48 14.03 -0.61
N GLU A 185 11.07 14.89 0.32
CA GLU A 185 9.92 15.78 0.14
C GLU A 185 10.11 16.75 -1.04
N ALA A 186 11.30 17.33 -1.17
CA ALA A 186 11.62 18.21 -2.29
C ALA A 186 11.65 17.43 -3.62
N CYS A 187 12.05 16.16 -3.62
CA CYS A 187 11.92 15.28 -4.78
C CYS A 187 10.46 15.07 -5.19
N CYS A 188 9.56 14.86 -4.23
CA CYS A 188 8.12 14.78 -4.48
C CYS A 188 7.53 16.08 -5.03
N MET A 189 8.14 17.24 -4.77
CA MET A 189 7.72 18.52 -5.36
C MET A 189 8.33 18.78 -6.76
N ASP A 190 9.43 18.11 -7.10
CA ASP A 190 10.18 18.34 -8.34
C ASP A 190 9.91 17.30 -9.43
N CYS A 191 9.51 16.07 -9.07
CA CYS A 191 9.19 15.01 -10.04
C CYS A 191 8.00 15.39 -10.96
N PRO A 192 7.75 14.70 -12.09
CA PRO A 192 6.53 14.92 -12.85
C PRO A 192 5.26 14.67 -12.01
N GLU A 193 4.22 15.50 -12.18
CA GLU A 193 2.97 15.36 -11.43
C GLU A 193 2.23 14.06 -11.76
N GLU A 194 2.21 13.70 -13.05
CA GLU A 194 1.64 12.44 -13.53
C GLU A 194 2.30 11.22 -12.88
N ASP A 195 3.62 11.26 -12.67
CA ASP A 195 4.36 10.18 -12.00
C ASP A 195 3.98 10.09 -10.52
N LEU A 196 3.86 11.24 -9.83
CA LEU A 196 3.47 11.25 -8.41
C LEU A 196 2.06 10.72 -8.21
N VAL A 197 1.11 11.12 -9.07
CA VAL A 197 -0.28 10.60 -9.07
C VAL A 197 -0.27 9.10 -9.31
N ALA A 198 0.40 8.65 -10.37
CA ALA A 198 0.43 7.24 -10.75
C ALA A 198 1.06 6.34 -9.68
N ILE A 199 2.18 6.78 -9.07
CA ILE A 199 2.85 5.99 -8.03
C ILE A 199 2.02 5.98 -6.73
N THR A 200 1.40 7.10 -6.36
CA THR A 200 0.54 7.13 -5.16
C THR A 200 -0.67 6.21 -5.32
N ALA A 201 -1.31 6.22 -6.50
CA ALA A 201 -2.39 5.29 -6.84
C ALA A 201 -1.90 3.83 -6.80
N ALA A 202 -0.79 3.52 -7.48
CA ALA A 202 -0.22 2.17 -7.51
C ALA A 202 0.13 1.63 -6.10
N ILE A 203 0.65 2.47 -5.20
CA ILE A 203 0.94 2.09 -3.81
C ILE A 203 -0.36 1.89 -3.00
N GLY A 204 -1.36 2.75 -3.21
CA GLY A 204 -2.68 2.59 -2.61
C GLY A 204 -3.34 1.26 -3.01
N GLU A 205 -3.43 0.98 -4.30
CA GLU A 205 -3.95 -0.26 -4.87
C GLU A 205 -3.13 -1.48 -4.44
N SER A 206 -1.80 -1.38 -4.39
CA SER A 206 -0.93 -2.45 -3.89
C SER A 206 -1.29 -2.85 -2.46
N LEU A 207 -1.63 -1.87 -1.60
CA LEU A 207 -2.04 -2.14 -0.22
C LEU A 207 -3.39 -2.84 -0.17
N GLU A 208 -4.32 -2.46 -1.05
CA GLU A 208 -5.62 -3.14 -1.19
C GLU A 208 -5.46 -4.58 -1.66
N HIS A 209 -4.60 -4.81 -2.67
CA HIS A 209 -4.29 -6.15 -3.14
C HIS A 209 -3.66 -7.01 -2.06
N ALA A 210 -2.66 -6.50 -1.34
CA ALA A 210 -2.01 -7.23 -0.25
C ALA A 210 -2.99 -7.59 0.89
N LYS A 211 -3.91 -6.68 1.25
CA LYS A 211 -4.97 -6.95 2.24
C LYS A 211 -5.97 -7.98 1.75
N ALA A 212 -6.34 -7.94 0.47
CA ALA A 212 -7.25 -8.92 -0.12
C ALA A 212 -6.62 -10.32 -0.12
N ILE A 213 -5.34 -10.44 -0.50
CA ILE A 213 -4.60 -11.70 -0.45
C ILE A 213 -4.57 -12.27 0.98
N ASP A 214 -4.18 -11.46 1.97
CA ASP A 214 -4.16 -11.85 3.39
C ASP A 214 -5.53 -12.33 3.88
N ARG A 215 -6.60 -11.62 3.49
CA ARG A 215 -7.97 -11.97 3.82
C ARG A 215 -8.42 -13.29 3.17
N ILE A 216 -8.10 -13.53 1.89
CA ILE A 216 -8.47 -14.77 1.20
C ILE A 216 -7.87 -15.98 1.93
N PHE A 217 -6.59 -15.92 2.28
CA PHE A 217 -5.97 -17.00 3.07
C PHE A 217 -6.60 -17.14 4.46
N THR A 218 -6.88 -16.03 5.14
CA THR A 218 -7.53 -16.07 6.46
C THR A 218 -8.92 -16.71 6.37
N ASP A 219 -9.71 -16.37 5.34
CA ASP A 219 -11.07 -16.86 5.16
C ASP A 219 -11.10 -18.35 4.78
N HIS A 220 -10.13 -18.84 3.99
CA HIS A 220 -10.10 -20.24 3.53
C HIS A 220 -9.29 -21.20 4.43
N VAL A 221 -8.16 -20.76 4.99
CA VAL A 221 -7.23 -21.65 5.73
C VAL A 221 -6.91 -21.14 7.15
N GLY A 222 -7.57 -20.05 7.59
CA GLY A 222 -7.43 -19.52 8.94
C GLY A 222 -6.00 -19.16 9.30
N SER A 223 -5.54 -19.64 10.45
CA SER A 223 -4.19 -19.36 10.96
C SER A 223 -3.07 -20.06 10.19
N ALA A 224 -3.39 -20.95 9.24
CA ALA A 224 -2.40 -21.61 8.40
C ALA A 224 -1.95 -20.75 7.19
N GLY A 225 -2.51 -19.54 7.02
CA GLY A 225 -2.12 -18.61 5.96
C GLY A 225 -0.69 -18.06 6.09
N PRO A 226 -0.16 -17.42 5.03
CA PRO A 226 1.17 -16.79 5.06
C PRO A 226 1.20 -15.59 6.01
N ASP A 227 2.34 -15.31 6.67
CA ASP A 227 2.51 -14.05 7.41
C ASP A 227 2.88 -12.91 6.46
N LEU A 228 1.89 -12.05 6.18
CA LEU A 228 2.04 -10.89 5.29
C LEU A 228 2.19 -9.56 6.04
N LYS A 229 2.43 -9.56 7.36
CA LYS A 229 2.50 -8.32 8.16
C LYS A 229 3.58 -7.37 7.68
N THR A 230 4.76 -7.90 7.33
CA THR A 230 5.88 -7.08 6.88
C THR A 230 5.60 -6.45 5.52
N LEU A 231 4.99 -7.21 4.61
CA LEU A 231 4.52 -6.73 3.31
C LEU A 231 3.52 -5.57 3.48
N LEU A 232 2.48 -5.78 4.30
CA LEU A 232 1.45 -4.78 4.58
C LEU A 232 2.03 -3.51 5.21
N SER A 233 2.93 -3.67 6.19
CA SER A 233 3.58 -2.56 6.87
C SER A 233 4.47 -1.74 5.93
N ASP A 234 5.25 -2.40 5.07
CA ASP A 234 6.17 -1.73 4.14
C ASP A 234 5.40 -0.90 3.10
N ILE A 235 4.32 -1.45 2.51
CA ILE A 235 3.48 -0.72 1.55
C ILE A 235 2.78 0.44 2.26
N TYR A 236 2.24 0.22 3.45
CA TYR A 236 1.57 1.26 4.24
C TYR A 236 2.51 2.41 4.61
N GLU A 237 3.78 2.14 4.92
CA GLU A 237 4.77 3.18 5.23
C GLU A 237 5.00 4.12 4.03
N VAL A 238 5.14 3.56 2.82
CA VAL A 238 5.26 4.37 1.59
C VAL A 238 3.98 5.15 1.33
N LYS A 239 2.81 4.51 1.47
CA LYS A 239 1.51 5.17 1.29
C LYS A 239 1.34 6.37 2.24
N LYS A 240 1.60 6.15 3.53
CA LYS A 240 1.50 7.18 4.58
C LYS A 240 2.43 8.36 4.31
N PHE A 241 3.58 8.11 3.69
CA PHE A 241 4.48 9.17 3.26
C PHE A 241 3.96 9.91 2.03
N LEU A 242 3.48 9.21 0.99
CA LEU A 242 3.09 9.81 -0.29
C LEU A 242 1.76 10.57 -0.25
N ASP A 243 0.74 10.09 0.48
CA ASP A 243 -0.60 10.73 0.47
C ASP A 243 -0.53 12.23 0.83
N PRO A 244 0.17 12.67 1.89
CA PRO A 244 0.30 14.08 2.21
C PRO A 244 1.10 14.87 1.18
N GLN A 245 2.06 14.25 0.48
CA GLN A 245 2.86 14.91 -0.56
C GLN A 245 2.00 15.19 -1.78
N LEU A 246 1.18 14.21 -2.19
CA LEU A 246 0.23 14.37 -3.28
C LEU A 246 -0.80 15.45 -2.95
N ALA A 247 -1.40 15.40 -1.75
CA ALA A 247 -2.39 16.40 -1.31
C ALA A 247 -1.80 17.82 -1.25
N ARG A 248 -0.54 17.96 -0.79
CA ARG A 248 0.18 19.24 -0.74
C ARG A 248 0.44 19.80 -2.14
N ARG A 249 0.76 18.93 -3.10
CA ARG A 249 1.13 19.34 -4.46
C ARG A 249 -0.07 19.56 -5.37
N LEU A 250 -1.12 18.76 -5.21
CA LEU A 250 -2.33 18.77 -6.02
C LEU A 250 -3.60 18.93 -5.14
N PRO A 251 -3.79 20.10 -4.49
CA PRO A 251 -4.91 20.34 -3.60
C PRO A 251 -6.29 20.38 -4.29
N GLN A 252 -6.34 20.27 -5.63
CA GLN A 252 -7.58 20.34 -6.42
C GLN A 252 -8.16 18.97 -6.81
N LEU A 253 -7.47 17.85 -6.53
CA LEU A 253 -7.97 16.50 -6.85
C LEU A 253 -9.13 16.03 -5.95
N ASP A 254 -9.40 16.70 -4.82
CA ASP A 254 -10.52 16.40 -3.91
C ASP A 254 -11.89 16.92 -4.41
N ILE A 255 -11.96 17.65 -5.53
CA ILE A 255 -13.21 18.30 -6.00
C ILE A 255 -13.87 17.54 -7.17
N ALA A 256 -13.22 16.56 -7.78
CA ALA A 256 -13.69 15.93 -9.03
C ALA A 256 -14.44 14.58 -8.83
N GLY A 257 -14.94 14.29 -7.62
CA GLY A 257 -15.59 13.00 -7.29
C GLY A 257 -17.12 12.97 -7.32
N GLU A 258 -17.80 14.11 -7.47
CA GLU A 258 -19.27 14.17 -7.48
C GLU A 258 -19.75 15.22 -8.49
N GLU A 259 -19.93 14.85 -9.75
CA GLU A 259 -20.90 15.50 -10.65
C GLU A 259 -21.08 14.64 -11.91
N ASP A 260 -21.87 13.57 -11.78
CA ASP A 260 -22.62 13.03 -12.91
C ASP A 260 -24.11 13.17 -12.59
N GLY A 261 -24.77 14.09 -13.29
CA GLY A 261 -26.09 14.57 -12.90
C GLY A 261 -26.68 15.63 -13.82
N SER A 262 -26.89 15.27 -15.08
CA SER A 262 -28.01 15.72 -15.92
C SER A 262 -28.28 17.24 -15.99
N GLY A 263 -27.83 17.86 -17.07
CA GLY A 263 -28.15 19.24 -17.43
C GLY A 263 -29.65 19.51 -17.61
N ASN A 264 -30.10 20.65 -17.08
CA ASN A 264 -31.27 21.35 -17.56
C ASN A 264 -31.05 22.87 -17.44
N GLU A 265 -31.10 23.58 -18.57
CA GLU A 265 -31.00 25.03 -18.66
C GLU A 265 -32.29 25.72 -18.18
N GLY A 266 -32.13 26.88 -17.55
CA GLY A 266 -33.23 27.80 -17.25
C GLY A 266 -32.83 28.89 -16.26
N GLY A 267 -32.37 30.04 -16.75
CA GLY A 267 -31.77 31.09 -15.94
C GLY A 267 -32.75 31.90 -15.07
N SER A 268 -32.21 32.51 -14.01
CA SER A 268 -32.48 33.90 -13.63
C SER A 268 -31.49 34.36 -12.55
N SER A 269 -31.12 35.63 -12.65
CA SER A 269 -30.17 36.37 -11.84
C SER A 269 -30.58 36.58 -10.38
N GLY A 270 -29.59 36.56 -9.48
CA GLY A 270 -29.58 37.39 -8.27
C GLY A 270 -29.31 36.66 -6.96
N GLY A 271 -28.17 36.99 -6.34
CA GLY A 271 -27.92 36.72 -4.92
C GLY A 271 -26.62 35.97 -4.65
N SER A 272 -25.55 36.73 -4.45
CA SER A 272 -24.32 36.25 -3.82
C SER A 272 -24.64 35.72 -2.42
N VAL A 273 -24.83 34.41 -2.30
CA VAL A 273 -24.70 33.70 -1.04
C VAL A 273 -23.45 32.86 -1.18
N ARG A 274 -22.35 33.30 -0.53
CA ARG A 274 -21.20 32.43 -0.29
C ARG A 274 -21.75 31.19 0.41
N ALA A 275 -21.88 30.08 -0.30
CA ALA A 275 -21.93 28.78 0.32
C ALA A 275 -20.59 28.64 1.04
N SER A 276 -20.62 28.79 2.37
CA SER A 276 -19.48 28.46 3.21
C SER A 276 -19.23 26.96 3.03
N SER A 277 -18.32 26.65 2.11
CA SER A 277 -17.55 25.41 2.08
C SER A 277 -17.22 25.01 3.51
N GLY A 278 -17.32 23.73 3.85
CA GLY A 278 -17.36 23.18 5.21
C GLY A 278 -16.22 23.47 6.18
N ALA A 279 -15.43 24.52 5.96
CA ALA A 279 -14.52 25.13 6.89
C ALA A 279 -15.26 25.60 8.15
N ILE A 280 -14.90 24.98 9.27
CA ILE A 280 -15.28 25.40 10.62
C ILE A 280 -14.55 26.71 10.90
N SER A 281 -15.28 27.82 11.00
CA SER A 281 -14.70 29.17 11.18
C SER A 281 -14.77 29.65 12.62
N GLY A 282 -15.38 28.87 13.52
CA GLY A 282 -15.37 29.17 14.95
C GLY A 282 -16.08 28.14 15.83
N PRO A 283 -16.10 28.37 17.16
CA PRO A 283 -16.68 27.42 18.14
C PRO A 283 -18.17 27.12 17.89
N GLN A 284 -18.95 28.08 17.39
CA GLN A 284 -20.36 27.85 17.07
C GLN A 284 -20.55 26.92 15.86
N ASP A 285 -19.66 26.97 14.88
CA ASP A 285 -19.67 26.05 13.74
C ASP A 285 -19.38 24.61 14.21
N VAL A 286 -18.42 24.44 15.14
CA VAL A 286 -18.12 23.14 15.76
C VAL A 286 -19.36 22.56 16.46
N ILE A 287 -20.04 23.37 17.28
CA ILE A 287 -21.26 22.95 17.99
C ILE A 287 -22.33 22.49 17.00
N ARG A 288 -22.53 23.25 15.92
CA ARG A 288 -23.50 22.93 14.88
C ARG A 288 -23.16 21.63 14.15
N ARG A 289 -21.89 21.39 13.79
CA ARG A 289 -21.48 20.13 13.15
C ARG A 289 -21.64 18.93 14.08
N ILE A 290 -21.37 19.11 15.37
CA ILE A 290 -21.60 18.06 16.36
C ILE A 290 -23.09 17.73 16.48
N ASP A 291 -23.98 18.73 16.42
CA ASP A 291 -25.44 18.50 16.39
C ASP A 291 -25.87 17.74 15.13
N GLU A 292 -25.38 18.14 13.95
CA GLU A 292 -25.64 17.46 12.67
C GLU A 292 -25.20 15.98 12.71
N LEU A 293 -24.03 15.70 13.31
CA LEU A 293 -23.54 14.33 13.52
C LEU A 293 -24.43 13.54 14.49
N CYS A 294 -24.84 14.14 15.62
CA CYS A 294 -25.73 13.48 16.56
C CYS A 294 -27.08 13.13 15.92
N ASP A 295 -27.63 14.01 15.08
CA ASP A 295 -28.89 13.79 14.37
C ASP A 295 -28.78 12.69 13.31
N TYR A 296 -27.62 12.56 12.65
CA TYR A 296 -27.32 11.45 11.77
C TYR A 296 -27.33 10.10 12.53
N TYR A 297 -26.57 10.00 13.62
CA TYR A 297 -26.51 8.76 14.41
C TYR A 297 -27.86 8.40 15.03
N ASN A 298 -28.66 9.37 15.47
CA ASN A 298 -30.01 9.09 15.98
C ASN A 298 -30.95 8.51 14.91
N LYS A 299 -30.74 8.83 13.62
CA LYS A 299 -31.54 8.33 12.50
C LYS A 299 -31.03 6.99 11.96
N CYS A 300 -29.72 6.83 11.86
CA CYS A 300 -29.09 5.68 11.21
C CYS A 300 -28.68 4.57 12.20
N GLU A 301 -28.26 4.93 13.42
CA GLU A 301 -27.71 3.99 14.41
C GLU A 301 -28.10 4.38 15.86
N PRO A 302 -29.39 4.24 16.25
CA PRO A 302 -29.89 4.72 17.54
C PRO A 302 -29.28 4.02 18.76
N SER A 303 -28.62 2.87 18.58
CA SER A 303 -27.92 2.12 19.64
C SER A 303 -26.44 2.50 19.79
N SER A 304 -25.94 3.43 18.96
CA SER A 304 -24.54 3.85 18.99
C SER A 304 -24.23 4.65 20.27
N PRO A 305 -23.10 4.40 20.95
CA PRO A 305 -22.64 5.20 22.09
C PRO A 305 -22.04 6.55 21.66
N VAL A 306 -21.82 6.76 20.35
CA VAL A 306 -21.13 7.93 19.80
C VAL A 306 -21.84 9.26 20.11
N PRO A 307 -23.18 9.41 20.00
CA PRO A 307 -23.87 10.65 20.35
C PRO A 307 -23.64 11.10 21.79
N LEU A 308 -23.52 10.16 22.75
CA LEU A 308 -23.27 10.48 24.15
C LEU A 308 -21.89 11.12 24.35
N LEU A 309 -20.87 10.61 23.65
CA LEU A 309 -19.51 11.14 23.69
C LEU A 309 -19.41 12.49 22.97
N LEU A 310 -20.09 12.63 21.82
CA LEU A 310 -20.15 13.88 21.06
C LEU A 310 -20.84 14.99 21.85
N ARG A 311 -21.96 14.70 22.54
CA ARG A 311 -22.62 15.65 23.44
C ARG A 311 -21.73 16.06 24.61
N ARG A 312 -20.88 15.16 25.10
CA ARG A 312 -19.88 15.50 26.12
C ARG A 312 -18.83 16.45 25.55
N ALA A 313 -18.28 16.16 24.37
CA ALA A 313 -17.32 17.01 23.68
C ALA A 313 -17.90 18.40 23.34
N GLN A 314 -19.17 18.48 22.95
CA GLN A 314 -19.88 19.73 22.65
C GLN A 314 -19.88 20.71 23.83
N ARG A 315 -20.01 20.21 25.07
CA ARG A 315 -19.97 21.05 26.30
C ARG A 315 -18.59 21.64 26.59
N LEU A 316 -17.55 21.10 25.97
CA LEU A 316 -16.15 21.54 26.13
C LEU A 316 -15.79 22.65 25.14
N VAL A 317 -16.57 22.84 24.08
CA VAL A 317 -16.30 23.81 23.02
C VAL A 317 -16.43 25.24 23.57
N GLY A 318 -15.35 26.01 23.50
CA GLY A 318 -15.31 27.43 23.90
C GLY A 318 -15.04 27.68 25.39
N ARG A 319 -14.65 26.67 26.18
CA ARG A 319 -14.21 26.83 27.57
C ARG A 319 -12.68 26.81 27.70
N ASP A 320 -12.16 27.55 28.65
CA ASP A 320 -10.73 27.52 28.99
C ASP A 320 -10.35 26.16 29.60
N PHE A 321 -9.28 25.56 29.07
CA PHE A 321 -8.85 24.20 29.38
C PHE A 321 -8.50 24.03 30.86
N MET A 322 -7.96 25.09 31.48
CA MET A 322 -7.59 25.11 32.90
C MET A 322 -8.79 25.10 33.85
N ASP A 323 -9.90 25.72 33.46
CA ASP A 323 -11.14 25.68 34.24
C ASP A 323 -11.88 24.35 34.09
N LEU A 324 -11.69 23.68 32.96
CA LEU A 324 -12.23 22.34 32.70
C LEU A 324 -11.52 21.22 33.46
N LEU A 325 -10.20 21.33 33.62
CA LEU A 325 -9.41 20.37 34.40
C LEU A 325 -9.74 20.40 35.89
N LYS A 326 -10.06 21.59 36.43
CA LYS A 326 -10.55 21.75 37.82
C LYS A 326 -11.88 21.04 38.07
N ASP A 327 -12.74 20.96 37.05
CA ASP A 327 -14.10 20.42 37.16
C ASP A 327 -14.17 18.90 36.89
N LEU A 328 -13.34 18.40 35.95
CA LEU A 328 -13.38 16.99 35.52
C LEU A 328 -12.42 16.06 36.26
N ALA A 329 -11.25 16.55 36.69
CA ALA A 329 -10.23 15.71 37.32
C ALA A 329 -9.27 16.58 38.17
N PRO A 330 -9.68 16.96 39.40
CA PRO A 330 -8.91 17.88 40.25
C PRO A 330 -7.47 17.40 40.52
N GLY A 331 -7.24 16.09 40.51
CA GLY A 331 -5.92 15.48 40.73
C GLY A 331 -4.97 15.49 39.53
N GLY A 332 -5.47 15.69 38.30
CA GLY A 332 -4.67 15.66 37.06
C GLY A 332 -3.88 16.95 36.78
N ILE A 333 -4.21 18.04 37.50
CA ILE A 333 -3.53 19.33 37.37
C ILE A 333 -2.06 19.22 37.78
N SER A 334 -1.78 18.39 38.79
CA SER A 334 -0.43 18.16 39.33
C SER A 334 0.48 17.46 38.31
N GLU A 335 -0.05 16.48 37.56
CA GLU A 335 0.69 15.75 36.52
C GLU A 335 0.88 16.60 35.26
N LEU A 336 -0.13 17.41 34.90
CA LEU A 336 -0.03 18.28 33.72
C LEU A 336 1.02 19.38 33.90
N ARG A 337 1.15 19.94 35.12
CA ARG A 337 2.22 20.93 35.45
C ARG A 337 3.63 20.36 35.39
N ILE A 338 3.79 19.07 35.70
CA ILE A 338 5.08 18.36 35.58
C ILE A 338 5.47 18.20 34.11
N VAL A 339 4.48 18.01 33.23
CA VAL A 339 4.70 17.83 31.77
C VAL A 339 4.83 19.16 31.03
N SER A 340 4.12 20.22 31.45
CA SER A 340 4.10 21.51 30.75
C SER A 340 5.24 22.47 31.13
N GLY A 341 5.89 22.27 32.29
CA GLY A 341 6.82 23.24 32.87
C GLY A 341 6.10 24.50 33.37
N GLU A 342 6.67 25.18 34.38
CA GLU A 342 6.16 26.49 34.79
C GLU A 342 6.61 27.58 33.80
N PRO A 343 5.76 28.54 33.43
CA PRO A 343 6.22 29.74 32.74
C PRO A 343 7.08 30.56 33.70
N GLU A 344 8.30 30.93 33.31
CA GLU A 344 9.12 31.89 34.04
C GLU A 344 8.33 33.21 34.17
N GLU A 345 8.11 33.66 35.42
CA GLU A 345 7.56 34.97 35.70
C GLU A 345 8.50 36.07 35.19
N SER A 346 7.97 36.98 34.39
CA SER A 346 8.53 38.31 34.11
C SER A 346 7.43 39.36 34.18
#